data_AF-A0A9N9GNH4-F1
#
_entry.id   AF-A0A9N9GNH4-F1
#
_cell.length_a   1.000
_cell.length_b   1.000
_cell.length_c   1.000
_cell.angle_alpha   90.00
_cell.angle_beta   90.00
_cell.angle_gamma   90.00
#
_symmetry.space_group_name_H-M   'P 1'
#
loop_
_entity.id
_entity.type
_entity.pdbx_description
1 polymer ?
#
loop_
_entity_poly.entity_id
_entity_poly.type
_entity_poly.pdbx_seq_one_letter_code
_entity_poly.pdbx_strand_id
1 'polypeptide(L)'
;MYEKLAEVFELVVNWDNQHGGQQVKPTFKILGRVFKTFKKINLCASAGTGKDIWPDQQALNKALSTAALGHWVEYCCFDGLTVNNTQVAVKYCLDNDPLQHEADTLKKLSEVKGILTLLYEDFNSMIPYIVTSMVGQRVTKTDVQTACNIIIDILEVLKSLHDHHYIHNDINPEALCYTVAFMHNQDKEYWHTTARDPFKALHKKEKFSEILHLFDNLPQVFQDFFHYVYKLNITAMPDYEYWHKKFTSTVNDLFLLSNRKCAHEIPLSEISEEKSSRQLQA
;
A
#
# COMPACT_ATOMS: atom_id res chain seq x y z
N MET A 1 24.47 -12.16 10.16
CA MET A 1 23.29 -11.44 9.64
C MET A 1 23.25 -10.00 10.14
N TYR A 2 23.14 -9.74 11.45
CA TYR A 2 23.04 -8.37 11.99
C TYR A 2 24.28 -7.48 11.81
N GLU A 3 25.50 -8.00 11.96
CA GLU A 3 26.74 -7.24 11.67
C GLU A 3 26.86 -6.90 10.16
N LYS A 4 26.20 -7.69 9.32
CA LYS A 4 26.27 -7.59 7.85
C LYS A 4 25.21 -6.65 7.28
N LEU A 5 24.06 -6.53 7.95
CA LEU A 5 23.08 -5.46 7.69
C LEU A 5 23.66 -4.08 8.02
N ALA A 6 24.44 -3.96 9.09
CA ALA A 6 25.13 -2.72 9.42
C ALA A 6 26.12 -2.28 8.32
N GLU A 7 26.81 -3.24 7.66
CA GLU A 7 27.69 -2.97 6.51
C GLU A 7 26.91 -2.50 5.27
N VAL A 8 25.74 -3.09 4.97
CA VAL A 8 24.84 -2.62 3.91
C VAL A 8 24.40 -1.17 4.18
N PHE A 9 24.12 -0.81 5.43
CA PHE A 9 23.78 0.57 5.80
C PHE A 9 24.97 1.53 5.67
N GLU A 10 26.19 1.10 6.01
CA GLU A 10 27.39 1.90 5.76
C GLU A 10 27.66 2.07 4.25
N LEU A 11 27.37 1.07 3.43
CA LEU A 11 27.47 1.13 1.97
C LEU A 11 26.46 2.13 1.36
N VAL A 12 25.20 2.13 1.81
CA VAL A 12 24.18 3.10 1.37
C VAL A 12 24.57 4.53 1.76
N VAL A 13 25.14 4.72 2.95
CA VAL A 13 25.69 6.02 3.38
C VAL A 13 26.92 6.42 2.56
N ASN A 14 27.75 5.46 2.14
CA ASN A 14 28.98 5.71 1.38
C ASN A 14 28.75 5.90 -0.13
N TRP A 15 27.74 5.27 -0.73
CA TRP A 15 27.35 5.46 -2.13
C TRP A 15 27.01 6.93 -2.42
N ASP A 16 26.30 7.56 -1.49
CA ASP A 16 25.91 8.96 -1.58
C ASP A 16 27.11 9.93 -1.45
N ASN A 17 28.09 9.58 -0.59
CA ASN A 17 29.35 10.33 -0.46
C ASN A 17 30.20 10.33 -1.76
N GLN A 18 30.05 9.34 -2.63
CA GLN A 18 30.79 9.25 -3.90
C GLN A 18 30.15 10.04 -5.04
N HIS A 19 28.88 10.45 -4.91
CA HIS A 19 28.12 11.14 -5.97
C HIS A 19 27.86 12.64 -5.67
N GLY A 20 28.56 13.20 -4.69
CA GLY A 20 28.75 14.64 -4.52
C GLY A 20 27.72 15.35 -3.64
N GLY A 21 27.95 15.33 -2.32
CA GLY A 21 27.27 16.22 -1.38
C GLY A 21 27.84 16.12 0.04
N GLN A 22 28.24 17.27 0.59
CA GLN A 22 28.83 17.55 1.92
C GLN A 22 28.54 16.56 3.09
N GLN A 23 29.56 16.41 3.96
CA GLN A 23 29.48 15.79 5.29
C GLN A 23 28.12 16.00 6.00
N VAL A 24 27.38 14.92 6.26
CA VAL A 24 26.20 14.96 7.14
C VAL A 24 26.18 13.83 8.18
N LYS A 25 25.91 14.23 9.43
CA LYS A 25 25.19 13.50 10.48
C LYS A 25 24.08 14.44 10.99
N PRO A 26 22.92 13.99 11.52
CA PRO A 26 22.53 12.62 11.86
C PRO A 26 21.03 12.29 11.61
N THR A 27 20.70 11.58 10.53
CA THR A 27 19.37 10.91 10.42
C THR A 27 19.49 9.38 10.51
N PHE A 28 20.64 8.81 10.11
CA PHE A 28 20.93 7.37 10.27
C PHE A 28 21.46 6.95 11.67
N LYS A 29 21.69 7.92 12.58
CA LYS A 29 22.14 7.65 13.95
C LYS A 29 21.06 6.95 14.80
N ILE A 30 19.80 7.01 14.38
CA ILE A 30 18.64 6.38 15.04
C ILE A 30 18.59 4.88 14.68
N LEU A 31 18.73 4.51 13.40
CA LEU A 31 18.79 3.12 12.95
C LEU A 31 20.04 2.39 13.46
N GLY A 32 21.20 3.06 13.48
CA GLY A 32 22.40 2.52 14.12
C GLY A 32 22.27 2.29 15.64
N ARG A 33 21.37 3.03 16.33
CA ARG A 33 21.01 2.76 17.74
C ARG A 33 20.09 1.55 17.86
N VAL A 34 19.07 1.43 17.01
CA VAL A 34 18.17 0.26 16.95
C VAL A 34 18.97 -1.04 16.80
N PHE A 35 19.96 -1.08 15.90
CA PHE A 35 20.77 -2.29 15.69
C PHE A 35 21.87 -2.51 16.75
N LYS A 36 22.42 -1.46 17.39
CA LYS A 36 23.27 -1.61 18.59
C LYS A 36 22.51 -2.21 19.77
N THR A 37 21.22 -1.87 19.90
CA THR A 37 20.32 -2.46 20.90
C THR A 37 20.08 -3.95 20.60
N PHE A 38 19.97 -4.37 19.33
CA PHE A 38 19.94 -5.79 18.93
C PHE A 38 21.18 -6.59 19.36
N LYS A 39 22.39 -6.04 19.20
CA LYS A 39 23.64 -6.69 19.63
C LYS A 39 23.70 -6.88 21.15
N LYS A 40 23.19 -5.92 21.93
CA LYS A 40 23.09 -6.03 23.40
C LYS A 40 22.02 -7.02 23.85
N ILE A 41 20.85 -7.04 23.21
CA ILE A 41 19.75 -7.95 23.56
C ILE A 41 20.11 -9.40 23.30
N ASN A 42 20.77 -9.75 22.18
CA ASN A 42 21.18 -11.13 21.91
C ASN A 42 22.37 -11.61 22.77
N LEU A 43 23.20 -10.70 23.29
CA LEU A 43 24.22 -11.04 24.30
C LEU A 43 23.61 -11.23 25.70
N CYS A 44 22.42 -10.68 25.97
CA CYS A 44 21.72 -10.83 27.25
C CYS A 44 20.64 -11.92 27.23
N ALA A 45 20.10 -12.30 26.06
CA ALA A 45 19.07 -13.33 25.90
C ALA A 45 19.56 -14.76 26.18
N SER A 46 20.86 -14.97 26.34
CA SER A 46 21.42 -16.20 26.94
C SER A 46 21.29 -16.25 28.47
N ALA A 47 20.69 -15.24 29.11
CA ALA A 47 20.48 -15.22 30.55
C ALA A 47 19.21 -14.45 30.93
N GLY A 48 18.11 -15.18 31.14
CA GLY A 48 17.09 -14.78 32.11
C GLY A 48 15.79 -14.22 31.57
N THR A 49 14.72 -14.76 32.13
CA THR A 49 13.30 -14.42 32.00
C THR A 49 12.99 -13.00 32.48
N GLY A 50 12.15 -12.25 31.76
CA GLY A 50 11.41 -11.15 32.38
C GLY A 50 10.98 -10.02 31.44
N LYS A 51 9.67 -9.94 31.27
CA LYS A 51 8.84 -8.81 30.80
C LYS A 51 9.52 -7.43 30.88
N ASP A 52 9.82 -6.85 29.72
CA ASP A 52 9.66 -5.42 29.44
C ASP A 52 9.80 -5.22 27.91
N ILE A 53 8.73 -4.78 27.25
CA ILE A 53 8.72 -4.46 25.82
C ILE A 53 8.89 -2.94 25.68
N TRP A 54 10.01 -2.51 25.09
CA TRP A 54 10.33 -1.10 24.85
C TRP A 54 9.82 -0.61 23.47
N PRO A 55 9.64 0.72 23.29
CA PRO A 55 9.10 1.34 22.07
C PRO A 55 9.82 0.95 20.76
N ASP A 56 11.12 0.65 20.83
CA ASP A 56 11.95 0.35 19.66
C ASP A 56 11.61 -1.01 19.00
N GLN A 57 10.94 -1.91 19.73
CA GLN A 57 10.47 -3.18 19.20
C GLN A 57 9.21 -3.00 18.31
N GLN A 58 8.47 -1.89 18.48
CA GLN A 58 7.35 -1.54 17.60
C GLN A 58 7.81 -1.08 16.21
N ALA A 59 8.98 -0.45 16.10
CA ALA A 59 9.55 -0.02 14.82
C ALA A 59 9.98 -1.21 13.94
N LEU A 60 10.46 -2.29 14.56
CA LEU A 60 10.83 -3.53 13.86
C LEU A 60 9.62 -4.44 13.58
N ASN A 61 8.61 -4.45 14.46
CA ASN A 61 7.32 -5.09 14.19
C ASN A 61 6.52 -4.36 13.10
N LYS A 62 6.96 -3.16 12.69
CA LYS A 62 6.52 -2.47 11.48
C LYS A 62 7.31 -2.95 10.25
N ALA A 63 7.83 -4.17 10.24
CA ALA A 63 8.21 -4.86 9.02
C ALA A 63 6.99 -4.91 8.09
N LEU A 64 7.09 -4.23 6.95
CA LEU A 64 6.02 -4.21 5.96
C LEU A 64 5.99 -5.56 5.27
N SER A 65 5.22 -6.48 5.84
CA SER A 65 4.82 -7.79 5.29
C SER A 65 5.96 -8.66 4.76
N THR A 66 6.19 -9.82 5.38
CA THR A 66 6.81 -10.94 4.67
C THR A 66 5.86 -11.37 3.56
N ALA A 67 6.16 -11.01 2.32
CA ALA A 67 5.41 -11.45 1.16
C ALA A 67 6.10 -12.71 0.61
N ALA A 68 5.44 -13.86 0.75
CA ALA A 68 5.87 -15.10 0.12
C ALA A 68 5.36 -15.12 -1.32
N LEU A 69 6.24 -14.89 -2.29
CA LEU A 69 5.96 -15.27 -3.68
C LEU A 69 6.13 -16.79 -3.76
N GLY A 70 5.15 -17.48 -4.37
CA GLY A 70 5.05 -18.95 -4.38
C GLY A 70 6.41 -19.65 -4.54
N HIS A 71 6.70 -20.58 -3.61
CA HIS A 71 7.99 -21.18 -3.28
C HIS A 71 8.94 -20.28 -2.45
N TRP A 72 8.85 -20.38 -1.12
CA TRP A 72 9.85 -20.12 -0.05
C TRP A 72 10.78 -18.89 -0.11
N VAL A 73 10.64 -17.99 -1.08
CA VAL A 73 11.46 -16.79 -1.16
C VAL A 73 10.82 -15.71 -0.31
N GLU A 74 11.34 -15.56 0.90
CA GLU A 74 10.95 -14.49 1.81
C GLU A 74 11.67 -13.20 1.42
N TYR A 75 10.90 -12.23 0.93
CA TYR A 75 11.39 -10.86 0.82
C TYR A 75 11.17 -10.12 2.12
N CYS A 76 12.13 -9.27 2.45
CA CYS A 76 11.97 -8.26 3.49
C CYS A 76 11.94 -6.89 2.82
N CYS A 77 10.93 -6.10 3.15
CA CYS A 77 10.75 -4.74 2.67
C CYS A 77 10.74 -3.76 3.85
N PHE A 78 11.42 -2.62 3.69
CA PHE A 78 11.38 -1.54 4.67
C PHE A 78 11.39 -0.16 4.00
N ASP A 79 10.76 0.79 4.68
CA ASP A 79 10.78 2.19 4.30
C ASP A 79 12.15 2.79 4.62
N GLY A 80 12.75 3.45 3.64
CA GLY A 80 13.99 4.22 3.76
C GLY A 80 13.79 5.69 3.41
N LEU A 81 14.80 6.49 3.72
CA LEU A 81 14.91 7.88 3.27
C LEU A 81 16.26 8.06 2.59
N THR A 82 16.27 8.71 1.43
CA THR A 82 17.51 9.20 0.81
C THR A 82 18.05 10.40 1.59
N VAL A 83 19.26 10.85 1.28
CA VAL A 83 19.84 12.06 1.88
C VAL A 83 19.06 13.33 1.56
N ASN A 84 18.32 13.32 0.45
CA ASN A 84 17.42 14.39 0.05
C ASN A 84 16.03 14.25 0.69
N ASN A 85 15.90 13.40 1.71
CA ASN A 85 14.67 13.13 2.44
C ASN A 85 13.54 12.57 1.53
N THR A 86 13.91 11.89 0.44
CA THR A 86 12.96 11.19 -0.44
C THR A 86 12.65 9.82 0.14
N GLN A 87 11.38 9.45 0.26
CA GLN A 87 10.98 8.12 0.70
C GLN A 87 11.23 7.06 -0.37
N VAL A 88 11.80 5.94 0.04
CA VAL A 88 12.15 4.80 -0.83
C VAL A 88 11.76 3.48 -0.17
N ALA A 89 11.47 2.47 -0.98
CA ALA A 89 11.32 1.09 -0.51
C ALA A 89 12.64 0.37 -0.76
N VAL A 90 13.19 -0.25 0.28
CA VAL A 90 14.36 -1.14 0.15
C VAL A 90 13.88 -2.57 0.29
N LYS A 91 14.12 -3.36 -0.74
CA LYS A 91 13.76 -4.78 -0.80
C LYS A 91 15.03 -5.59 -0.87
N TYR A 92 15.16 -6.59 0.01
CA TYR A 92 16.27 -7.53 -0.04
C TYR A 92 15.78 -8.96 -0.01
N CYS A 93 16.61 -9.85 -0.55
CA CYS A 93 16.39 -11.28 -0.58
C CYS A 93 17.71 -12.00 -0.29
N LEU A 94 17.64 -13.16 0.37
CA LEU A 94 18.82 -14.01 0.55
C LEU A 94 19.20 -14.75 -0.75
N ASP A 95 18.26 -14.88 -1.68
CA ASP A 95 18.48 -15.44 -3.01
C ASP A 95 18.58 -14.32 -4.04
N ASN A 96 19.61 -14.35 -4.89
CA ASN A 96 19.86 -13.30 -5.88
C ASN A 96 18.85 -13.35 -7.04
N ASP A 97 18.56 -14.56 -7.54
CA ASP A 97 17.82 -14.75 -8.80
C ASP A 97 16.44 -14.07 -8.83
N PRO A 98 15.60 -14.18 -7.77
CA PRO A 98 14.29 -13.55 -7.77
C PRO A 98 14.38 -12.01 -7.78
N LEU A 99 15.35 -11.45 -7.06
CA LEU A 99 15.55 -10.02 -6.94
C LEU A 99 16.14 -9.41 -8.22
N GLN A 100 17.08 -10.11 -8.87
CA GLN A 100 17.62 -9.73 -10.17
C GLN A 100 16.52 -9.71 -11.23
N HIS A 101 15.68 -10.75 -11.26
CA HIS A 101 14.55 -10.83 -12.19
C HIS A 101 13.58 -9.66 -12.03
N GLU A 102 13.25 -9.30 -10.79
CA GLU A 102 12.41 -8.14 -10.48
C GLU A 102 13.07 -6.84 -10.94
N ALA A 103 14.36 -6.63 -10.65
CA ALA A 103 15.08 -5.43 -11.08
C ALA A 103 15.12 -5.29 -12.61
N ASP A 104 15.38 -6.38 -13.32
CA ASP A 104 15.38 -6.40 -14.78
C ASP A 104 13.98 -6.12 -15.35
N THR A 105 12.93 -6.57 -14.66
CA THR A 105 11.54 -6.26 -14.99
C THR A 105 11.25 -4.77 -14.78
N LEU A 106 11.65 -4.20 -13.65
CA LEU A 106 11.48 -2.77 -13.37
C LEU A 106 12.23 -1.88 -14.37
N LYS A 107 13.42 -2.28 -14.81
CA LYS A 107 14.15 -1.55 -15.88
C LYS A 107 13.36 -1.54 -17.19
N LYS A 108 12.80 -2.68 -17.59
CA LYS A 108 11.95 -2.78 -18.80
C LYS A 108 10.67 -1.96 -18.70
N LEU A 109 10.15 -1.80 -17.50
CA LEU A 109 8.92 -1.05 -17.21
C LEU A 109 9.19 0.41 -16.78
N SER A 110 10.42 0.91 -16.91
CA SER A 110 10.81 2.24 -16.42
C SER A 110 10.05 3.39 -17.10
N GLU A 111 9.54 3.17 -18.32
CA GLU A 111 8.72 4.14 -19.06
C GLU A 111 7.22 4.02 -18.77
N VAL A 112 6.79 2.96 -18.06
CA VAL A 112 5.38 2.69 -17.79
C VAL A 112 4.92 3.52 -16.58
N LYS A 113 4.04 4.50 -16.82
CA LYS A 113 3.47 5.37 -15.77
C LYS A 113 2.84 4.52 -14.66
N GLY A 114 3.18 4.86 -13.41
CA GLY A 114 2.62 4.25 -12.20
C GLY A 114 3.30 2.96 -11.74
N ILE A 115 4.29 2.46 -12.50
CA ILE A 115 5.18 1.39 -12.04
C ILE A 115 6.28 1.99 -11.15
N LEU A 116 6.70 1.20 -10.16
CA LEU A 116 7.81 1.54 -9.27
C LEU A 116 9.07 1.81 -10.10
N THR A 117 9.76 2.92 -9.81
CA THR A 117 11.05 3.20 -10.42
C THR A 117 12.15 2.49 -9.65
N LEU A 118 12.98 1.71 -10.35
CA LEU A 118 14.22 1.17 -9.78
C LEU A 118 15.24 2.31 -9.66
N LEU A 119 15.66 2.61 -8.43
CA LEU A 119 16.61 3.68 -8.13
C LEU A 119 18.03 3.15 -7.99
N TYR A 120 18.18 1.96 -7.41
CA TYR A 120 19.47 1.34 -7.15
C TYR A 120 19.33 -0.18 -7.03
N GLU A 121 20.40 -0.91 -7.35
CA GLU A 121 20.51 -2.36 -7.18
C GLU A 121 21.95 -2.74 -6.81
N ASP A 122 22.10 -3.75 -5.95
CA ASP A 122 23.40 -4.33 -5.63
C ASP A 122 23.27 -5.82 -5.32
N PHE A 123 23.62 -6.64 -6.32
CA PHE A 123 23.61 -8.10 -6.23
C PHE A 123 24.97 -8.70 -5.87
N ASN A 124 26.02 -7.88 -5.79
CA ASN A 124 27.38 -8.32 -5.43
C ASN A 124 27.64 -8.16 -3.93
N SER A 125 26.81 -7.38 -3.24
CA SER A 125 26.81 -7.30 -1.78
C SER A 125 26.52 -8.65 -1.13
N MET A 126 26.85 -8.75 0.15
CA MET A 126 26.57 -9.96 0.92
C MET A 126 25.06 -10.24 1.07
N ILE A 127 24.22 -9.21 1.01
CA ILE A 127 22.76 -9.33 1.07
C ILE A 127 22.22 -8.56 -0.13
N PRO A 128 21.88 -9.23 -1.23
CA PRO A 128 21.34 -8.59 -2.42
C PRO A 128 20.15 -7.71 -2.10
N TYR A 129 20.13 -6.49 -2.64
CA TYR A 129 19.03 -5.57 -2.44
C TYR A 129 18.76 -4.70 -3.68
N ILE A 130 17.53 -4.23 -3.76
CA ILE A 130 17.11 -3.17 -4.69
C ILE A 130 16.46 -2.05 -3.89
N VAL A 131 16.58 -0.84 -4.42
CA VAL A 131 15.92 0.35 -3.90
C VAL A 131 14.97 0.86 -4.97
N THR A 132 13.72 1.08 -4.58
CA THR A 132 12.67 1.55 -5.49
C THR A 132 12.01 2.81 -4.93
N SER A 133 11.35 3.58 -5.81
CA SER A 133 10.45 4.65 -5.39
C SER A 133 9.32 4.10 -4.51
N MET A 134 8.92 4.80 -3.45
CA MET A 134 7.68 4.44 -2.74
C MET A 134 6.44 4.78 -3.56
N VAL A 135 5.42 3.92 -3.50
CA VAL A 135 4.10 4.21 -4.07
C VAL A 135 3.04 4.11 -2.97
N GLY A 136 2.34 5.21 -2.77
CA GLY A 136 1.21 5.29 -1.85
C GLY A 136 1.56 5.13 -0.37
N GLN A 137 0.52 5.05 0.45
CA GLN A 137 0.61 4.68 1.86
C GLN A 137 -0.04 3.32 2.06
N ARG A 138 0.36 2.59 3.10
CA ARG A 138 -0.32 1.35 3.46
C ARG A 138 -1.78 1.66 3.79
N VAL A 139 -2.68 1.07 3.02
CA VAL A 139 -4.12 1.17 3.22
C VAL A 139 -4.57 -0.01 4.09
N THR A 140 -5.12 0.27 5.27
CA THR A 140 -5.66 -0.76 6.18
C THR A 140 -7.18 -0.73 6.27
N LYS A 141 -7.78 0.45 6.13
CA LYS A 141 -9.22 0.68 6.10
C LYS A 141 -9.51 1.75 5.06
N THR A 142 -10.60 1.60 4.32
CA THR A 142 -10.98 2.57 3.27
C THR A 142 -12.42 3.02 3.42
N ASP A 143 -12.62 4.33 3.40
CA ASP A 143 -13.92 4.87 3.02
C ASP A 143 -14.18 4.62 1.51
N VAL A 144 -15.41 4.91 1.08
CA VAL A 144 -15.84 4.68 -0.30
C VAL A 144 -15.03 5.51 -1.29
N GLN A 145 -14.66 6.75 -0.94
CA GLN A 145 -13.91 7.62 -1.82
C GLN A 145 -12.49 7.09 -2.07
N THR A 146 -11.81 6.66 -1.01
CA THR A 146 -10.50 6.04 -1.06
C THR A 146 -10.54 4.74 -1.85
N ALA A 147 -11.57 3.91 -1.62
CA ALA A 147 -11.81 2.69 -2.38
C ALA A 147 -11.95 2.95 -3.90
N CYS A 148 -12.72 3.97 -4.31
CA CYS A 148 -12.83 4.37 -5.70
C CYS A 148 -11.49 4.83 -6.28
N ASN A 149 -10.75 5.67 -5.53
CA ASN A 149 -9.45 6.19 -5.99
C ASN A 149 -8.43 5.06 -6.19
N ILE A 150 -8.39 4.06 -5.30
CA ILE A 150 -7.53 2.87 -5.47
C ILE A 150 -7.85 2.14 -6.78
N ILE A 151 -9.13 1.92 -7.09
CA ILE A 151 -9.54 1.28 -8.34
C ILE A 151 -9.10 2.14 -9.54
N ILE A 152 -9.31 3.46 -9.50
CA ILE A 152 -8.90 4.39 -10.56
C ILE A 152 -7.40 4.29 -10.82
N ASP A 153 -6.58 4.38 -9.77
CA ASP A 153 -5.12 4.34 -9.88
C ASP A 153 -4.65 3.00 -10.49
N ILE A 154 -5.25 1.88 -10.05
CA ILE A 154 -4.90 0.56 -10.59
C ILE A 154 -5.36 0.40 -12.04
N LEU A 155 -6.53 0.93 -12.41
CA LEU A 155 -6.98 0.94 -13.81
C LEU A 155 -5.99 1.71 -14.71
N GLU A 156 -5.45 2.84 -14.24
CA GLU A 156 -4.42 3.58 -14.97
C GLU A 156 -3.14 2.77 -15.16
N VAL A 157 -2.67 2.10 -14.09
CA VAL A 157 -1.47 1.25 -14.16
C VAL A 157 -1.68 0.05 -15.10
N LEU A 158 -2.82 -0.64 -14.99
CA LEU A 158 -3.14 -1.77 -15.85
C LEU A 158 -3.25 -1.36 -17.32
N LYS A 159 -3.92 -0.23 -17.60
CA LYS A 159 -3.99 0.33 -18.95
C LYS A 159 -2.58 0.61 -19.49
N SER A 160 -1.76 1.29 -18.69
CA SER A 160 -0.38 1.63 -19.05
C SER A 160 0.44 0.37 -19.37
N LEU A 161 0.35 -0.68 -18.55
CA LEU A 161 1.00 -1.97 -18.83
C LEU A 161 0.53 -2.59 -20.15
N HIS A 162 -0.78 -2.62 -20.38
CA HIS A 162 -1.35 -3.24 -21.58
C HIS A 162 -1.03 -2.45 -22.86
N ASP A 163 -0.98 -1.11 -22.79
CA ASP A 163 -0.53 -0.24 -23.89
C ASP A 163 0.93 -0.54 -24.29
N HIS A 164 1.74 -1.05 -23.36
CA HIS A 164 3.13 -1.48 -23.59
C HIS A 164 3.26 -3.00 -23.81
N HIS A 165 2.15 -3.70 -24.05
CA HIS A 165 2.09 -5.15 -24.30
C HIS A 165 2.57 -6.03 -23.13
N TYR A 166 2.43 -5.55 -21.89
CA TYR A 166 2.69 -6.31 -20.67
C TYR A 166 1.40 -6.75 -19.98
N ILE A 167 1.46 -7.89 -19.30
CA ILE A 167 0.41 -8.41 -18.41
C ILE A 167 1.08 -8.69 -17.05
N HIS A 168 0.55 -8.12 -15.97
CA HIS A 168 1.17 -8.24 -14.63
C HIS A 168 1.13 -9.67 -14.08
N ASN A 169 0.18 -10.49 -14.52
CA ASN A 169 -0.12 -11.87 -14.06
C ASN A 169 -0.51 -12.04 -12.59
N ASP A 170 -0.11 -11.13 -11.70
CA ASP A 170 -0.39 -11.18 -10.26
C ASP A 170 -1.46 -10.16 -9.81
N ILE A 171 -1.81 -9.20 -10.66
CA ILE A 171 -2.99 -8.36 -10.44
C ILE A 171 -4.20 -9.04 -11.08
N ASN A 172 -5.02 -9.66 -10.25
CA ASN A 172 -6.36 -10.12 -10.64
C ASN A 172 -7.38 -9.01 -10.31
N PRO A 173 -8.02 -8.36 -11.30
CA PRO A 173 -9.00 -7.31 -11.03
C PRO A 173 -10.20 -7.80 -10.21
N GLU A 174 -10.51 -9.10 -10.26
CA GLU A 174 -11.51 -9.72 -9.40
C GLU A 174 -11.05 -9.67 -7.94
N ALA A 175 -9.83 -10.15 -7.66
CA ALA A 175 -9.21 -10.10 -6.34
C ALA A 175 -9.11 -8.66 -5.81
N LEU A 176 -8.85 -7.69 -6.67
CA LEU A 176 -8.84 -6.28 -6.31
C LEU A 176 -10.21 -5.81 -5.80
N CYS A 177 -11.30 -6.14 -6.49
CA CYS A 177 -12.66 -5.83 -6.02
C CYS A 177 -12.92 -6.42 -4.63
N TYR A 178 -12.48 -7.66 -4.39
CA TYR A 178 -12.57 -8.29 -3.07
C TYR A 178 -11.73 -7.58 -2.02
N THR A 179 -10.49 -7.21 -2.32
CA THR A 179 -9.62 -6.48 -1.39
C THR A 179 -10.26 -5.16 -0.99
N VAL A 180 -10.83 -4.42 -1.93
CA VAL A 180 -11.51 -3.15 -1.66
C VAL A 180 -12.79 -3.36 -0.84
N ALA A 181 -13.61 -4.35 -1.19
CA ALA A 181 -14.79 -4.72 -0.42
C ALA A 181 -14.44 -5.12 1.02
N PHE A 182 -13.37 -5.92 1.18
CA PHE A 182 -12.85 -6.35 2.47
C PHE A 182 -12.36 -5.16 3.31
N MET A 183 -11.53 -4.28 2.74
CA MET A 183 -11.03 -3.09 3.44
C MET A 183 -12.15 -2.12 3.86
N HIS A 184 -13.23 -2.06 3.08
CA HIS A 184 -14.38 -1.22 3.41
C HIS A 184 -15.24 -1.84 4.52
N ASN A 185 -15.52 -3.14 4.41
CA ASN A 185 -16.46 -3.83 5.28
C ASN A 185 -15.78 -4.60 6.44
N GLN A 186 -14.49 -4.38 6.70
CA GLN A 186 -13.70 -5.10 7.72
C GLN A 186 -14.31 -5.12 9.14
N ASP A 187 -15.19 -4.16 9.48
CA ASP A 187 -15.85 -4.09 10.78
C ASP A 187 -17.17 -4.90 10.84
N LYS A 188 -17.56 -5.57 9.74
CA LYS A 188 -18.79 -6.36 9.66
C LYS A 188 -18.52 -7.81 10.04
N GLU A 189 -19.39 -8.34 10.91
CA GLU A 189 -19.27 -9.65 11.55
C GLU A 189 -19.11 -10.83 10.57
N TYR A 190 -19.71 -10.73 9.38
CA TYR A 190 -19.66 -11.78 8.36
C TYR A 190 -18.27 -11.96 7.74
N TRP A 191 -17.39 -10.97 7.75
CA TRP A 191 -16.04 -11.17 7.20
C TRP A 191 -15.22 -12.11 8.05
N HIS A 192 -15.44 -12.19 9.36
CA HIS A 192 -14.70 -13.12 10.21
C HIS A 192 -15.05 -14.59 9.95
N THR A 193 -16.23 -14.88 9.40
CA THR A 193 -16.65 -16.24 9.03
C THR A 193 -16.14 -16.64 7.63
N THR A 194 -16.13 -15.71 6.67
CA THR A 194 -15.55 -15.92 5.32
C THR A 194 -14.02 -15.84 5.31
N ALA A 195 -13.39 -15.15 6.28
CA ALA A 195 -11.95 -14.87 6.34
C ALA A 195 -11.06 -16.08 6.68
N ARG A 196 -11.60 -17.27 6.96
CA ARG A 196 -10.71 -18.44 7.12
C ARG A 196 -9.92 -18.72 5.86
N ASP A 197 -10.47 -18.40 4.68
CA ASP A 197 -9.78 -18.42 3.39
C ASP A 197 -10.68 -17.76 2.31
N PRO A 198 -10.65 -16.42 2.14
CA PRO A 198 -11.49 -15.73 1.15
C PRO A 198 -11.21 -16.20 -0.28
N PHE A 199 -9.97 -16.64 -0.56
CA PHE A 199 -9.60 -17.24 -1.84
C PHE A 199 -10.24 -18.61 -2.05
N LYS A 200 -10.46 -19.41 -1.01
CA LYS A 200 -11.28 -20.64 -1.13
C LYS A 200 -12.75 -20.35 -1.38
N ALA A 201 -13.33 -19.30 -0.81
CA ALA A 201 -14.72 -18.94 -1.11
C ALA A 201 -14.87 -18.59 -2.61
N LEU A 202 -13.93 -17.80 -3.13
CA LEU A 202 -13.70 -17.53 -4.55
C LEU A 202 -13.57 -18.81 -5.40
N HIS A 203 -12.63 -19.68 -5.04
CA HIS A 203 -12.33 -20.90 -5.79
C HIS A 203 -13.43 -21.96 -5.74
N LYS A 204 -14.29 -21.93 -4.72
CA LYS A 204 -15.46 -22.82 -4.66
C LYS A 204 -16.52 -22.50 -5.72
N LYS A 205 -16.34 -21.42 -6.51
CA LYS A 205 -17.32 -20.96 -7.50
C LYS A 205 -18.72 -20.94 -6.86
N GLU A 206 -18.78 -20.37 -5.65
CA GLU A 206 -20.05 -19.97 -5.07
C GLU A 206 -20.80 -19.15 -6.11
N LYS A 207 -22.12 -19.31 -6.16
CA LYS A 207 -22.92 -18.68 -7.22
C LYS A 207 -22.65 -17.18 -7.15
N PHE A 208 -22.50 -16.50 -8.28
CA PHE A 208 -22.27 -15.05 -8.32
C PHE A 208 -23.21 -14.25 -7.37
N SER A 209 -24.46 -14.69 -7.23
CA SER A 209 -25.44 -14.15 -6.28
C SER A 209 -25.01 -14.20 -4.81
N GLU A 210 -24.25 -15.22 -4.43
CA GLU A 210 -23.70 -15.42 -3.09
C GLU A 210 -22.52 -14.51 -2.81
N ILE A 211 -21.89 -13.88 -3.81
CA ILE A 211 -20.75 -12.96 -3.62
C ILE A 211 -21.20 -11.51 -3.55
N LEU A 212 -22.35 -11.16 -4.13
CA LEU A 212 -22.81 -9.78 -4.23
C LEU A 212 -22.98 -9.08 -2.88
N HIS A 213 -23.32 -9.82 -1.82
CA HIS A 213 -23.46 -9.25 -0.47
C HIS A 213 -22.15 -8.69 0.10
N LEU A 214 -20.98 -9.08 -0.44
CA LEU A 214 -19.69 -8.51 -0.03
C LEU A 214 -19.56 -7.03 -0.41
N PHE A 215 -20.33 -6.60 -1.41
CA PHE A 215 -20.41 -5.22 -1.88
C PHE A 215 -21.56 -4.44 -1.24
N ASP A 216 -22.21 -4.99 -0.20
CA ASP A 216 -23.20 -4.25 0.57
C ASP A 216 -22.57 -2.97 1.13
N ASN A 217 -23.31 -1.87 1.07
CA ASN A 217 -22.90 -0.51 1.47
C ASN A 217 -21.86 0.17 0.56
N LEU A 218 -21.36 -0.51 -0.47
CA LEU A 218 -20.61 0.14 -1.54
C LEU A 218 -21.57 0.67 -2.62
N PRO A 219 -21.19 1.74 -3.35
CA PRO A 219 -21.94 2.20 -4.51
C PRO A 219 -22.07 1.11 -5.57
N GLN A 220 -23.17 1.15 -6.33
CA GLN A 220 -23.50 0.17 -7.37
C GLN A 220 -22.35 -0.06 -8.38
N VAL A 221 -21.52 0.96 -8.64
CA VAL A 221 -20.37 0.88 -9.54
C VAL A 221 -19.42 -0.27 -9.21
N PHE A 222 -19.28 -0.65 -7.93
CA PHE A 222 -18.42 -1.75 -7.53
C PHE A 222 -18.97 -3.11 -7.96
N GLN A 223 -20.28 -3.32 -7.80
CA GLN A 223 -20.95 -4.56 -8.24
C GLN A 223 -20.94 -4.66 -9.76
N ASP A 224 -21.20 -3.54 -10.45
CA ASP A 224 -21.20 -3.48 -11.91
C ASP A 224 -19.80 -3.78 -12.46
N PHE A 225 -18.75 -3.22 -11.84
CA PHE A 225 -17.36 -3.46 -12.23
C PHE A 225 -16.94 -4.90 -11.96
N PHE A 226 -17.30 -5.45 -10.80
CA PHE A 226 -17.04 -6.86 -10.48
C PHE A 226 -17.69 -7.80 -11.50
N HIS A 227 -18.96 -7.58 -11.83
CA HIS A 227 -19.67 -8.36 -12.85
C HIS A 227 -19.02 -8.28 -14.22
N TYR A 228 -18.53 -7.09 -14.58
CA TYR A 228 -17.83 -6.87 -15.83
C TYR A 228 -16.52 -7.66 -15.89
N VAL A 229 -15.67 -7.53 -14.87
CA VAL A 229 -14.40 -8.26 -14.77
C VAL A 229 -14.64 -9.77 -14.80
N TYR A 230 -15.62 -10.25 -14.04
CA TYR A 230 -15.97 -11.67 -13.97
C TYR A 230 -16.39 -12.26 -15.32
N LYS A 231 -17.04 -11.46 -16.18
CA LYS A 231 -17.49 -11.86 -17.52
C LYS A 231 -16.47 -11.62 -18.61
N LEU A 232 -15.35 -10.98 -18.31
CA LEU A 232 -14.36 -10.59 -19.30
C LEU A 232 -13.71 -11.85 -19.90
N ASN A 233 -13.67 -11.92 -21.23
CA ASN A 233 -12.96 -13.00 -21.92
C ASN A 233 -11.44 -12.76 -21.81
N ILE A 234 -10.65 -13.83 -21.70
CA ILE A 234 -9.18 -13.76 -21.63
C ILE A 234 -8.53 -13.01 -22.82
N THR A 235 -9.20 -12.96 -23.96
CA THR A 235 -8.74 -12.26 -25.17
C THR A 235 -9.30 -10.85 -25.32
N ALA A 236 -10.27 -10.46 -24.48
CA ALA A 236 -10.92 -9.16 -24.57
C ALA A 236 -10.05 -8.08 -23.91
N MET A 237 -9.86 -6.95 -24.60
CA MET A 237 -9.27 -5.76 -23.99
C MET A 237 -10.28 -5.11 -23.03
N PRO A 238 -9.91 -4.81 -21.77
CA PRO A 238 -10.79 -4.09 -20.87
C PRO A 238 -11.10 -2.67 -21.37
N ASP A 239 -12.32 -2.19 -21.10
CA ASP A 239 -12.75 -0.81 -21.37
C ASP A 239 -12.35 0.08 -20.18
N TYR A 240 -11.05 0.39 -20.11
CA TYR A 240 -10.47 1.18 -19.03
C TYR A 240 -11.09 2.56 -18.92
N GLU A 241 -11.39 3.21 -20.05
CA GLU A 241 -11.93 4.58 -20.09
C GLU A 241 -13.35 4.64 -19.51
N TYR A 242 -14.20 3.68 -19.85
CA TYR A 242 -15.54 3.59 -19.28
C TYR A 242 -15.49 3.44 -17.75
N TRP A 243 -14.69 2.51 -17.25
CA TRP A 243 -14.61 2.25 -15.81
C TRP A 243 -13.95 3.38 -15.04
N HIS A 244 -12.88 3.97 -15.57
CA HIS A 244 -12.25 5.17 -15.01
C HIS A 244 -13.30 6.28 -14.84
N LYS A 245 -14.02 6.61 -15.91
CA LYS A 245 -15.09 7.64 -15.88
C LYS A 245 -16.19 7.32 -14.86
N LYS A 246 -16.61 6.05 -14.75
CA LYS A 246 -17.65 5.62 -13.79
C LYS A 246 -17.21 5.79 -12.35
N PHE A 247 -15.98 5.39 -12.01
CA PHE A 247 -15.46 5.58 -10.65
C PHE A 247 -15.21 7.06 -10.35
N THR A 248 -14.66 7.85 -11.28
CA THR A 248 -14.49 9.30 -11.10
C THR A 248 -15.83 10.01 -10.89
N SER A 249 -16.86 9.67 -11.66
CA SER A 249 -18.21 10.21 -11.44
C SER A 249 -18.72 9.90 -10.04
N THR A 250 -18.51 8.66 -9.59
CA THR A 250 -18.92 8.23 -8.23
C THR A 250 -18.21 9.03 -7.15
N VAL A 251 -16.91 9.29 -7.30
CA VAL A 251 -16.14 10.15 -6.38
C VAL A 251 -16.69 11.58 -6.34
N ASN A 252 -16.99 12.15 -7.51
CA ASN A 252 -17.56 13.50 -7.60
C ASN A 252 -18.94 13.59 -6.93
N ASP A 253 -19.79 12.58 -7.11
CA ASP A 253 -21.11 12.51 -6.47
C ASP A 253 -20.98 12.43 -4.94
N LEU A 254 -20.05 11.62 -4.43
CA LEU A 254 -19.75 11.52 -3.00
C LEU A 254 -19.29 12.85 -2.41
N PHE A 255 -18.42 13.57 -3.13
CA PHE A 255 -17.93 14.89 -2.72
C PHE A 255 -19.05 15.94 -2.66
N LEU A 256 -19.98 15.92 -3.63
CA LEU A 256 -21.14 16.82 -3.61
C LEU A 256 -22.08 16.50 -2.45
N LEU A 257 -22.26 15.21 -2.11
CA LEU A 257 -23.09 14.79 -0.99
C LEU A 257 -22.48 15.17 0.37
N SER A 258 -21.16 15.08 0.54
CA SER A 258 -20.50 15.49 1.79
C SER A 258 -20.67 17.00 2.03
N ASN A 259 -20.55 17.82 0.99
CA ASN A 259 -20.68 19.28 1.11
C ASN A 259 -22.10 19.73 1.47
N ARG A 260 -23.13 18.98 1.03
CA ARG A 260 -24.54 19.29 1.38
C ARG A 260 -24.86 18.99 2.84
N LYS A 261 -24.27 17.95 3.43
CA LYS A 261 -24.53 17.61 4.85
C LYS A 261 -24.05 18.71 5.79
N CYS A 262 -22.87 19.29 5.52
CA CYS A 262 -22.34 20.41 6.32
C CYS A 262 -23.22 21.67 6.25
N ALA A 263 -23.93 21.90 5.15
CA ALA A 263 -24.76 23.10 4.98
C ALA A 263 -26.08 23.07 5.78
N HIS A 264 -26.57 21.88 6.16
CA HIS A 264 -27.85 21.72 6.85
C HIS A 264 -27.75 21.53 8.36
N GLU A 265 -26.53 21.42 8.90
CA GLU A 265 -26.28 21.27 10.34
C GLU A 265 -26.08 22.60 11.07
N ILE A 266 -26.27 23.77 10.42
CA ILE A 266 -26.35 25.04 11.14
C ILE A 266 -27.63 25.01 11.99
N PRO A 267 -27.54 24.93 13.33
CA PRO A 267 -28.72 24.84 14.17
C PRO A 267 -29.53 26.13 14.03
N LEU A 268 -30.80 26.01 13.63
CA LEU A 268 -31.74 27.14 13.59
C LEU A 268 -31.85 27.89 14.92
N SER A 269 -31.45 27.27 16.03
CA SER A 269 -31.39 27.88 17.36
C SER A 269 -30.35 28.99 17.51
N GLU A 270 -29.29 29.04 16.69
CA GLU A 270 -28.29 30.12 16.76
C GLU A 270 -28.69 31.36 15.94
N ILE A 271 -29.66 31.24 15.04
CA ILE A 271 -30.12 32.36 14.19
C ILE A 271 -31.14 33.24 14.92
N SER A 272 -31.75 32.75 16.01
CA SER A 272 -32.76 33.51 16.78
C SER A 272 -32.20 34.50 17.81
N GLU A 273 -30.96 34.33 18.29
CA GLU A 273 -30.42 35.24 19.32
C GLU A 273 -29.85 36.54 18.73
N GLU A 274 -29.33 36.51 17.50
CA GLU A 274 -28.68 37.69 16.90
C GLU A 274 -29.66 38.78 16.42
N LYS A 275 -30.95 38.44 16.25
CA LYS A 275 -32.00 39.43 15.93
C LYS A 275 -32.54 40.18 17.14
N SER A 276 -32.40 39.65 18.35
CA SER A 276 -32.90 40.30 19.56
C SER A 276 -31.94 41.39 20.07
N SER A 277 -30.63 41.24 19.85
CA SER A 277 -29.62 42.20 20.31
C SER A 277 -29.52 43.48 19.46
N ARG A 278 -30.03 43.48 18.23
CA ARG A 278 -30.00 44.68 17.34
C ARG A 278 -31.22 45.61 17.47
N GLN A 279 -32.26 45.22 18.20
CA GLN A 279 -33.42 46.08 18.48
C GLN A 279 -33.31 46.89 19.78
N LEU A 280 -32.21 46.73 20.54
CA LEU A 280 -31.96 47.47 21.80
C LEU A 280 -30.97 48.65 21.65
N GLN A 281 -30.59 49.02 20.42
CA GLN A 281 -29.66 50.13 20.13
C GLN A 281 -30.24 51.23 19.21
N ALA A 282 -31.55 51.25 18.98
CA ALA A 282 -32.26 52.34 18.30
C ALA A 282 -33.35 52.88 19.23
#